data_AF-A0A3D3XUG9-F1
#
_entry.id   AF-A0A3D3XUG9-F1
#
_cell.length_a   1.000
_cell.length_b   1.000
_cell.length_c   1.000
_cell.angle_alpha   90.00
_cell.angle_beta   90.00
_cell.angle_gamma   90.00
#
_symmetry.space_group_name_H-M   'P 1'
#
loop_
_entity.id
_entity.type
_entity.pdbx_description
1 polymer ?
#
loop_
_entity_poly.entity_id
_entity_poly.type
_entity_poly.pdbx_seq_one_letter_code
_entity_poly.pdbx_strand_id
1 'polypeptide(L)'
;LLRHGLKYGDMNIFHRVDATGDTQFSVANAVEPGSFDLADIKAMATPGVTMFLKITGPNDPLSAYDDMLAVAKDTAETLGGELRDEHMNLITSQVVEHYRQLIIEFARKKMSMRA
;
A
#
# COMPACT_ATOMS: atom_id res chain seq x y z
N LEU A 1 2.51 -4.65 -10.29
CA LEU A 1 2.74 -3.25 -9.86
C LEU A 1 2.49 -2.22 -10.98
N LEU A 2 3.28 -2.18 -12.06
CA LEU A 2 3.10 -1.17 -13.14
C LEU A 2 1.70 -1.19 -13.79
N ARG A 3 1.08 -2.38 -13.95
CA ARG A 3 -0.30 -2.51 -14.46
C ARG A 3 -1.35 -1.79 -13.61
N HIS A 4 -1.06 -1.58 -12.33
CA HIS A 4 -1.91 -0.82 -11.40
C HIS A 4 -1.52 0.64 -11.35
N GLY A 5 -0.79 1.17 -12.33
CA GLY A 5 -0.39 2.57 -12.40
C GLY A 5 0.56 3.02 -11.30
N LEU A 6 1.22 2.09 -10.58
CA LEU A 6 2.29 2.46 -9.66
C LEU A 6 3.52 2.94 -10.44
N LYS A 7 4.14 4.01 -9.97
CA LYS A 7 5.33 4.62 -10.55
C LYS A 7 6.51 4.42 -9.62
N TYR A 8 7.64 4.02 -10.18
CA TYR A 8 8.90 4.00 -9.44
C TYR A 8 9.36 5.45 -9.20
N GLY A 9 9.87 5.75 -8.00
CA GLY A 9 10.28 7.10 -7.66
C GLY A 9 11.14 7.17 -6.41
N ASP A 10 10.80 8.12 -5.55
CA ASP A 10 11.54 8.43 -4.32
C ASP A 10 11.84 7.17 -3.49
N MET A 11 13.00 7.18 -2.83
CA MET A 11 13.48 6.04 -2.03
C MET A 11 13.68 4.74 -2.81
N ASN A 12 13.65 4.78 -4.15
CA ASN A 12 13.80 3.61 -5.02
C ASN A 12 12.69 2.57 -4.80
N ILE A 13 11.47 3.04 -4.53
CA ILE A 13 10.28 2.19 -4.35
C ILE A 13 9.16 2.61 -5.29
N PHE A 14 8.05 1.87 -5.28
CA PHE A 14 6.88 2.15 -6.10
C PHE A 14 5.83 2.96 -5.32
N HIS A 15 5.18 3.90 -5.99
CA HIS A 15 4.16 4.75 -5.42
C HIS A 15 2.91 4.78 -6.31
N ARG A 16 1.74 4.72 -5.68
CA ARG A 16 0.49 5.14 -6.30
C ARG A 16 0.30 6.62 -5.99
N VAL A 17 0.18 7.45 -7.03
CA VAL A 17 -0.11 8.89 -6.90
C VAL A 17 -1.44 9.20 -7.56
N ASP A 18 -2.17 10.17 -7.02
CA ASP A 18 -3.38 10.68 -7.64
C ASP A 18 -3.05 11.73 -8.74
N ALA A 19 -4.09 12.38 -9.26
CA ALA A 19 -3.95 13.40 -10.29
C ALA A 19 -3.30 14.71 -9.79
N THR A 20 -3.30 14.97 -8.47
CA THR A 20 -2.65 16.15 -7.86
C THR A 20 -1.18 15.88 -7.55
N GLY A 21 -0.75 14.61 -7.62
CA GLY A 21 0.62 14.18 -7.31
C GLY A 21 0.78 13.71 -5.86
N ASP A 22 -0.31 13.65 -5.09
CA ASP A 22 -0.27 13.21 -3.71
C ASP A 22 -0.17 11.67 -3.65
N THR A 23 0.75 11.19 -2.81
CA THR A 23 0.98 9.75 -2.63
C THR A 23 -0.21 9.12 -1.89
N GLN A 24 -0.85 8.17 -2.56
CA GLN A 24 -1.95 7.38 -2.01
C GLN A 24 -1.40 6.26 -1.12
N PHE A 25 -0.48 5.46 -1.65
CA PHE A 25 0.24 4.42 -0.93
C PHE A 25 1.55 4.08 -1.65
N SER A 26 2.44 3.39 -0.95
CA SER A 26 3.75 2.99 -1.44
C SER A 26 3.93 1.48 -1.33
N VAL A 27 4.81 0.93 -2.16
CA VAL A 27 5.16 -0.49 -2.18
C VAL A 27 6.67 -0.63 -2.16
N ALA A 28 7.19 -1.27 -1.12
CA ALA A 28 8.60 -1.55 -0.90
C ALA A 28 8.88 -3.05 -1.00
N ASN A 29 10.13 -3.41 -1.25
CA ASN A 29 10.60 -4.78 -1.15
C ASN A 29 10.61 -5.21 0.33
N ALA A 30 10.28 -6.48 0.63
CA ALA A 30 10.38 -7.00 2.00
C ALA A 30 11.84 -7.25 2.43
N VAL A 31 12.78 -7.31 1.48
CA VAL A 31 14.22 -7.47 1.76
C VAL A 31 14.85 -6.10 1.99
N GLU A 32 15.62 -5.97 3.09
CA GLU A 32 16.40 -4.75 3.39
C GLU A 32 17.36 -4.42 2.22
N PRO A 33 17.42 -3.16 1.75
CA PRO A 33 16.92 -1.92 2.37
C PRO A 33 15.46 -1.55 2.03
N GLY A 34 14.73 -2.42 1.32
CA GLY A 34 13.34 -2.20 0.91
C GLY A 34 13.19 -1.56 -0.48
N SER A 35 14.30 -1.27 -1.17
CA SER A 35 14.30 -0.73 -2.53
C SER A 35 14.17 -1.82 -3.60
N PHE A 36 13.85 -1.39 -4.82
CA PHE A 36 13.92 -2.23 -6.02
C PHE A 36 15.07 -1.77 -6.91
N ASP A 37 15.82 -2.72 -7.48
CA ASP A 37 16.75 -2.43 -8.57
C ASP A 37 16.03 -2.64 -9.90
N LEU A 38 15.82 -1.55 -10.64
CA LEU A 38 15.13 -1.60 -11.94
C LEU A 38 15.93 -2.32 -13.02
N ALA A 39 17.25 -2.38 -12.91
CA ALA A 39 18.07 -3.11 -13.88
C ALA A 39 17.74 -4.61 -13.86
N ASP A 40 17.53 -5.16 -12.65
CA ASP A 40 17.33 -6.59 -12.43
C ASP A 40 15.90 -6.98 -12.06
N ILE A 41 14.96 -6.03 -11.98
CA ILE A 41 13.60 -6.27 -11.48
C ILE A 41 12.85 -7.39 -12.19
N LYS A 42 13.16 -7.66 -13.47
CA LYS A 42 12.54 -8.76 -14.25
C LYS A 42 13.04 -10.14 -13.82
N ALA A 43 14.27 -10.24 -13.34
CA ALA A 43 14.90 -11.48 -12.88
C ALA A 43 14.90 -11.59 -11.35
N MET A 44 14.55 -10.51 -10.65
CA MET A 44 14.54 -10.45 -9.20
C MET A 44 13.48 -11.40 -8.61
N ALA A 45 13.91 -12.20 -7.64
CA ALA A 45 13.03 -12.91 -6.73
C ALA A 45 13.04 -12.20 -5.38
N THR A 46 11.88 -12.10 -4.73
CA THR A 46 11.77 -11.56 -3.37
C THR A 46 10.84 -12.43 -2.54
N PRO A 47 11.11 -12.63 -1.23
CA PRO A 47 10.17 -13.26 -0.30
C PRO A 47 8.85 -12.50 -0.17
N GLY A 48 8.80 -11.21 -0.54
CA GLY A 48 7.55 -10.46 -0.52
C GLY A 48 7.72 -8.97 -0.82
N VAL A 49 6.60 -8.28 -0.83
CA VAL A 49 6.54 -6.82 -0.92
C VAL A 49 5.62 -6.29 0.18
N THR A 50 5.93 -5.11 0.68
CA THR A 50 5.14 -4.43 1.72
C THR A 50 4.43 -3.25 1.09
N MET A 51 3.10 -3.22 1.19
CA MET A 51 2.29 -2.06 0.80
C MET A 51 1.89 -1.29 2.06
N PHE A 52 2.08 0.03 2.05
CA PHE A 52 1.78 0.87 3.20
C PHE A 52 1.21 2.22 2.79
N LEU A 53 0.31 2.72 3.62
CA LEU A 53 -0.39 3.99 3.45
C LEU A 53 -0.11 4.88 4.65
N LYS A 54 0.39 6.10 4.40
CA LYS A 54 0.48 7.14 5.42
C LYS A 54 -0.84 7.91 5.42
N ILE A 55 -1.62 7.81 6.48
CA ILE A 55 -2.99 8.35 6.55
C ILE A 55 -3.11 9.86 6.32
N THR A 56 -2.01 10.60 6.48
CA THR A 56 -1.96 12.05 6.22
C THR A 56 -1.58 12.40 4.78
N GLY A 57 -1.22 11.43 3.94
CA GLY A 57 -0.80 11.63 2.55
C GLY A 57 -1.99 11.85 1.62
N PRO A 58 -2.92 10.89 1.51
CA PRO A 58 -4.07 11.02 0.62
C PRO A 58 -5.07 12.09 1.09
N ASN A 59 -5.72 12.74 0.11
CA ASN A 59 -6.88 13.60 0.36
C ASN A 59 -8.10 12.80 0.84
N ASP A 60 -8.27 11.59 0.31
CA ASP A 60 -9.25 10.59 0.76
C ASP A 60 -8.55 9.27 1.14
N PRO A 61 -8.15 9.11 2.41
CA PRO A 61 -7.43 7.93 2.88
C PRO A 61 -8.24 6.63 2.80
N LEU A 62 -9.57 6.71 2.82
CA LEU A 62 -10.43 5.53 2.76
C LEU A 62 -10.43 4.94 1.34
N SER A 63 -10.61 5.80 0.33
CA SER A 63 -10.50 5.40 -1.07
C SER A 63 -9.09 4.90 -1.41
N ALA A 64 -8.05 5.56 -0.88
CA ALA A 64 -6.66 5.12 -1.06
C ALA A 64 -6.38 3.74 -0.43
N TYR A 65 -6.98 3.44 0.71
CA TYR A 65 -6.90 2.13 1.34
C TYR A 65 -7.61 1.04 0.53
N ASP A 66 -8.80 1.34 0.00
CA ASP A 66 -9.54 0.38 -0.84
C ASP A 66 -8.79 0.06 -2.14
N ASP A 67 -8.20 1.06 -2.78
CA ASP A 67 -7.32 0.87 -3.94
C ASP A 67 -6.08 0.05 -3.57
N MET A 68 -5.41 0.38 -2.45
CA MET A 68 -4.25 -0.38 -1.96
C MET A 68 -4.60 -1.86 -1.74
N LEU A 69 -5.73 -2.14 -1.09
CA LEU A 69 -6.18 -3.51 -0.84
C LEU A 69 -6.48 -4.28 -2.13
N ALA A 70 -7.12 -3.62 -3.11
CA ALA A 70 -7.39 -4.23 -4.41
C ALA A 70 -6.10 -4.59 -5.15
N VAL A 71 -5.12 -3.68 -5.14
CA VAL A 71 -3.80 -3.91 -5.74
C VAL A 71 -3.03 -5.02 -5.00
N ALA A 72 -3.14 -5.06 -3.66
CA ALA A 72 -2.47 -6.09 -2.86
C ALA A 72 -3.01 -7.49 -3.15
N LYS A 73 -4.35 -7.65 -3.24
CA LYS A 73 -5.00 -8.92 -3.59
C LYS A 73 -4.60 -9.41 -4.97
N ASP A 74 -4.72 -8.56 -5.99
CA ASP A 74 -4.37 -8.93 -7.37
C ASP A 74 -2.86 -9.21 -7.53
N THR A 75 -2.00 -8.51 -6.78
CA THR A 75 -0.56 -8.79 -6.74
C THR A 75 -0.27 -10.16 -6.12
N ALA A 76 -0.91 -10.49 -4.98
CA ALA A 76 -0.78 -11.80 -4.34
C ALA A 76 -1.24 -12.92 -5.28
N GLU A 77 -2.41 -12.78 -5.90
CA GLU A 77 -2.95 -13.77 -6.85
C GLU A 77 -2.03 -13.98 -8.06
N THR A 78 -1.51 -12.90 -8.65
CA THR A 78 -0.61 -12.99 -9.82
C THR A 78 0.71 -13.66 -9.48
N LEU A 79 1.25 -13.40 -8.29
CA LEU A 79 2.56 -13.91 -7.88
C LEU A 79 2.46 -15.26 -7.15
N GLY A 80 1.25 -15.79 -6.94
CA GLY A 80 1.03 -17.00 -6.16
C GLY A 80 1.40 -16.83 -4.68
N GLY A 81 1.31 -15.60 -4.16
CA GLY A 81 1.61 -15.25 -2.77
C GLY A 81 0.37 -15.18 -1.88
N GLU A 82 0.61 -14.87 -0.61
CA GLU A 82 -0.45 -14.67 0.39
C GLU A 82 -0.44 -13.22 0.88
N LEU A 83 -1.62 -12.69 1.19
CA LEU A 83 -1.74 -11.38 1.80
C LEU A 83 -1.63 -11.51 3.33
N ARG A 84 -0.70 -10.79 3.94
CA ARG A 84 -0.42 -10.82 5.38
C ARG A 84 -0.48 -9.43 6.01
N ASP A 85 -0.83 -9.37 7.30
CA ASP A 85 -0.79 -8.16 8.13
C ASP A 85 0.63 -7.82 8.61
N GLU A 86 0.78 -6.73 9.38
CA GLU A 86 2.07 -6.31 9.97
C GLU A 86 2.68 -7.33 10.94
N HIS A 87 1.89 -8.30 11.40
CA HIS A 87 2.30 -9.37 12.29
C HIS A 87 2.52 -10.70 11.54
N MET A 88 2.49 -10.68 10.21
CA MET A 88 2.61 -11.84 9.32
C MET A 88 1.46 -12.86 9.45
N ASN A 89 0.31 -12.47 10.00
CA ASN A 89 -0.89 -13.31 9.97
C ASN A 89 -1.62 -13.14 8.63
N LEU A 90 -2.36 -14.16 8.21
CA LEU A 90 -3.20 -14.08 7.02
C LEU A 90 -4.25 -12.97 7.17
N ILE A 91 -4.39 -12.15 6.14
CA ILE A 91 -5.45 -11.13 6.10
C ILE A 91 -6.81 -11.80 6.01
N THR A 92 -7.68 -11.44 6.96
CA THR A 92 -9.09 -11.83 6.98
C THR A 92 -9.99 -10.63 6.71
N SER A 93 -11.27 -10.87 6.41
CA SER A 93 -12.27 -9.79 6.29
C SER A 93 -12.38 -8.94 7.56
N GLN A 94 -12.17 -9.53 8.73
CA GLN A 94 -12.18 -8.79 10.00
C GLN A 94 -11.00 -7.82 10.10
N VAL A 95 -9.80 -8.24 9.69
CA VAL A 95 -8.61 -7.37 9.69
C VAL A 95 -8.76 -6.22 8.70
N VAL A 96 -9.31 -6.50 7.51
CA VAL A 96 -9.62 -5.48 6.51
C VAL A 96 -10.57 -4.42 7.09
N GLU A 97 -11.67 -4.87 7.70
CA GLU A 97 -12.65 -3.94 8.26
C GLU A 97 -12.10 -3.20 9.48
N HIS A 98 -11.22 -3.83 10.27
CA HIS A 98 -10.53 -3.16 11.36
C HIS A 98 -9.71 -1.95 10.88
N TYR A 99 -8.89 -2.10 9.84
CA TYR A 99 -8.16 -0.95 9.28
C TYR A 99 -9.08 0.11 8.69
N ARG A 100 -10.19 -0.30 8.05
CA ARG A 100 -11.20 0.63 7.55
C ARG A 100 -11.73 1.53 8.68
N GLN A 101 -12.08 0.93 9.82
CA GLN A 101 -12.58 1.67 10.99
C GLN A 101 -11.51 2.61 11.57
N LEU A 102 -10.25 2.18 11.67
CA LEU A 102 -9.15 3.05 12.12
C LEU A 102 -9.02 4.31 11.24
N ILE A 103 -9.16 4.15 9.92
CA ILE A 103 -9.10 5.28 8.98
C ILE A 103 -10.28 6.24 9.19
N ILE A 104 -11.50 5.70 9.34
CA ILE A 104 -12.71 6.48 9.58
C ILE A 104 -12.60 7.24 10.91
N GLU A 105 -12.14 6.60 11.97
CA GLU A 105 -11.94 7.23 13.28
C GLU A 105 -10.94 8.38 13.21
N PHE A 106 -9.82 8.18 12.51
CA PHE A 106 -8.84 9.23 12.30
C PHE A 106 -9.43 10.42 11.54
N ALA A 107 -10.18 10.17 10.46
CA ALA A 107 -10.84 11.22 9.69
C ALA A 107 -11.86 12.01 10.54
N ARG A 108 -12.65 11.31 11.37
CA ARG A 108 -13.60 11.95 12.30
C ARG A 108 -12.89 12.84 13.32
N LYS A 109 -11.80 12.36 13.95
CA LYS A 109 -11.00 13.16 14.90
C LYS A 109 -10.41 14.40 14.24
N LYS A 110 -9.89 14.27 13.01
CA LYS A 110 -9.32 15.40 12.25
C LYS A 110 -10.36 16.47 11.91
N MET A 111 -11.60 16.09 11.62
CA MET A 111 -12.69 17.05 11.39
C MET A 111 -13.09 17.78 12.68
N SER A 112 -13.23 17.06 13.79
CA SER A 112 -13.59 17.65 15.09
C SER A 112 -12.55 18.64 15.62
N MET A 113 -11.28 18.50 15.26
CA MET A 113 -10.21 19.44 15.64
C MET A 113 -10.14 20.69 14.75
N ARG A 114 -10.86 20.70 13.62
CA ARG A 114 -10.88 21.81 12.65
C ARG A 114 -12.15 22.66 12.73
N ALA A 115 -13.13 22.24 13.53
CA ALA A 115 -14.39 22.94 13.80
C ALA A 115 -14.24 23.80 15.06
#